data_AF-A0A089LVW7-F1
#
_entry.id   AF-A0A089LVW7-F1
#
_cell.length_a   1.000
_cell.length_b   1.000
_cell.length_c   1.000
_cell.angle_alpha   90.00
_cell.angle_beta   90.00
_cell.angle_gamma   90.00
#
_symmetry.space_group_name_H-M   'P 1'
#
loop_
_entity.id
_entity.type
_entity.pdbx_description
1 polymer ?
#
loop_
_entity_poly.entity_id
_entity_poly.type
_entity_poly.pdbx_seq_one_letter_code
_entity_poly.pdbx_strand_id
1 'polypeptide(L)'
;MQKIYFKSNHNYIFCSVVVFIYFLTISTCWLYSYFNYENMINNGYVSNKSISFKMERMERIADENISNFILMQYDSSTPNIKYVQIKGNIKLPPISYTKKTGLDEKKKVAIIGTSVDEHLIPNEYEVVGYFNTPRSYKLKAESWLISAENIDMNNGNNFIFSSPSSNAKEKLYFYLGVKNIEEISLQKYGTYSLRSNKLIKTTIYLVIIFFVILSTLLIYIWANSDRKLITVSYISGHSYLRIVKTIFKYKLSPFITMSTIVLIFSVLSNTYYLGLWDNVWLYYTFILYAYLFLIVLITHVFTVIKYSLQRGGRRF
;
A
#
# COMPACT_ATOMS: atom_id res chain seq x y z
N MET A 1 33.49 13.17 38.30
CA MET A 1 32.65 12.33 37.40
C MET A 1 32.71 12.93 35.99
N GLN A 2 33.59 12.44 35.11
CA GLN A 2 33.73 12.97 33.75
C GLN A 2 32.56 12.52 32.87
N LYS A 3 31.85 13.47 32.25
CA LYS A 3 30.84 13.19 31.22
C LYS A 3 31.55 12.69 29.96
N ILE A 4 31.31 11.45 29.57
CA ILE A 4 31.75 10.93 28.27
C ILE A 4 30.84 11.55 27.21
N TYR A 5 31.37 12.51 26.46
CA TYR A 5 30.68 13.09 25.31
C TYR A 5 30.90 12.18 24.11
N PHE A 6 29.85 11.48 23.69
CA PHE A 6 29.81 10.95 22.33
C PHE A 6 29.90 12.13 21.37
N LYS A 7 30.84 12.08 20.42
CA LYS A 7 31.08 13.19 19.47
C LYS A 7 29.81 13.41 18.64
N SER A 8 29.06 14.43 19.02
CA SER A 8 27.67 14.69 18.63
C SER A 8 27.46 14.76 17.10
N ASN A 9 28.36 15.45 16.39
CA ASN A 9 28.19 15.73 14.95
C ASN A 9 28.23 14.50 14.05
N HIS A 10 29.01 13.46 14.37
CA HIS A 10 29.04 12.24 13.54
C HIS A 10 27.75 11.43 13.70
N ASN A 11 27.12 11.43 14.87
CA ASN A 11 25.88 10.71 15.09
C ASN A 11 24.71 11.32 14.30
N TYR A 12 24.66 12.65 14.20
CA TYR A 12 23.66 13.32 13.38
C TYR A 12 23.80 12.99 11.90
N ILE A 13 25.02 13.02 11.35
CA ILE A 13 25.26 12.68 9.93
C ILE A 13 24.81 11.25 9.63
N PHE A 14 25.19 10.26 10.46
CA PHE A 14 24.75 8.88 10.29
C PHE A 14 23.23 8.74 10.39
N CYS A 15 22.61 9.38 11.38
CA CYS A 15 21.14 9.40 11.49
C CYS A 15 20.48 10.01 10.26
N SER A 16 20.96 11.16 9.77
CA SER A 16 20.41 11.84 8.60
C SER A 16 20.51 11.00 7.33
N VAL A 17 21.66 10.34 7.11
CA VAL A 17 21.84 9.46 5.94
C VAL A 17 20.91 8.26 6.01
N VAL A 18 20.79 7.61 7.18
CA VAL A 18 19.89 6.48 7.36
C VAL A 18 18.44 6.93 7.14
N VAL A 19 18.00 8.03 7.77
CA VAL A 19 16.64 8.58 7.59
C VAL A 19 16.36 8.97 6.13
N PHE A 20 17.35 9.49 5.41
CA PHE A 20 17.21 9.81 3.98
C PHE A 20 16.97 8.54 3.14
N ILE A 21 17.71 7.45 3.40
CA ILE A 21 17.47 6.17 2.72
C ILE A 21 16.07 5.63 3.04
N TYR A 22 15.55 5.89 4.24
CA TYR A 22 14.18 5.50 4.60
C TYR A 22 13.17 6.30 3.79
N PHE A 23 13.35 7.60 3.68
CA PHE A 23 12.51 8.43 2.85
C PHE A 23 12.48 7.90 1.40
N LEU A 24 13.64 7.58 0.82
CA LEU A 24 13.72 6.97 -0.51
C LEU A 24 12.99 5.62 -0.59
N THR A 25 13.13 4.78 0.43
CA THR A 25 12.44 3.48 0.49
C THR A 25 10.92 3.66 0.53
N ILE A 26 10.42 4.58 1.35
CA ILE A 26 9.00 4.91 1.47
C ILE A 26 8.46 5.46 0.15
N SER A 27 9.17 6.41 -0.47
CA SER A 27 8.82 6.92 -1.79
C SER A 27 8.75 5.80 -2.83
N THR A 28 9.67 4.84 -2.79
CA THR A 28 9.70 3.69 -3.69
C THR A 28 8.52 2.73 -3.44
N CYS A 29 8.16 2.48 -2.18
CA CYS A 29 6.96 1.72 -1.81
C CYS A 29 5.68 2.40 -2.29
N TRP A 30 5.58 3.74 -2.14
CA TRP A 30 4.47 4.50 -2.68
C TRP A 30 4.41 4.39 -4.21
N LEU A 31 5.55 4.52 -4.90
CA LEU A 31 5.67 4.41 -6.36
C LEU A 31 5.20 3.03 -6.86
N TYR A 32 5.53 1.97 -6.12
CA TYR A 32 5.03 0.61 -6.40
C TYR A 32 3.49 0.56 -6.35
N SER A 33 2.88 1.10 -5.29
CA SER A 33 1.42 1.14 -5.16
C SER A 33 0.76 2.07 -6.17
N TYR A 34 1.39 3.20 -6.51
CA TYR A 34 0.92 4.12 -7.55
C TYR A 34 0.87 3.43 -8.91
N PHE A 35 1.92 2.69 -9.31
CA PHE A 35 1.88 1.91 -10.55
C PHE A 35 0.78 0.83 -10.54
N ASN A 36 0.50 0.22 -9.39
CA ASN A 36 -0.64 -0.70 -9.30
C ASN A 36 -1.97 0.03 -9.49
N TYR A 37 -2.12 1.21 -8.88
CA TYR A 37 -3.32 2.04 -9.03
C TYR A 37 -3.53 2.48 -10.49
N GLU A 38 -2.48 2.94 -11.18
CA GLU A 38 -2.54 3.30 -12.59
C GLU A 38 -2.90 2.11 -13.49
N ASN A 39 -2.31 0.93 -13.24
CA ASN A 39 -2.65 -0.28 -13.99
C ASN A 39 -4.11 -0.70 -13.74
N MET A 40 -4.62 -0.53 -12.51
CA MET A 40 -6.02 -0.77 -12.17
C MET A 40 -6.94 0.16 -12.96
N ILE A 41 -6.66 1.46 -12.99
CA ILE A 41 -7.39 2.46 -13.79
C ILE A 41 -7.38 2.09 -15.28
N ASN A 42 -6.22 1.72 -15.82
CA ASN A 42 -6.06 1.32 -17.22
C ASN A 42 -6.78 0.01 -17.56
N ASN A 43 -7.16 -0.77 -16.56
CA ASN A 43 -7.84 -2.05 -16.71
C ASN A 43 -9.35 -2.01 -16.47
N GLY A 44 -9.95 -0.82 -16.40
CA GLY A 44 -11.38 -0.65 -16.09
C GLY A 44 -11.65 -0.64 -14.59
N TYR A 45 -10.72 -0.10 -13.82
CA TYR A 45 -10.71 -0.14 -12.36
C TYR A 45 -10.66 -1.56 -11.76
N VAL A 46 -10.02 -2.50 -12.47
CA VAL A 46 -9.87 -3.90 -12.07
C VAL A 46 -8.47 -4.11 -11.52
N SER A 47 -8.36 -4.43 -10.23
CA SER A 47 -7.08 -4.65 -9.55
C SER A 47 -6.53 -6.05 -9.83
N ASN A 48 -5.24 -6.26 -9.60
CA ASN A 48 -4.65 -7.60 -9.65
C ASN A 48 -5.11 -8.53 -8.50
N LYS A 49 -5.78 -7.97 -7.49
CA LYS A 49 -6.37 -8.69 -6.35
C LYS A 49 -7.87 -8.87 -6.47
N SER A 50 -8.47 -8.35 -7.55
CA SER A 50 -9.89 -8.53 -7.84
C SER A 50 -10.17 -10.01 -8.11
N ILE A 51 -11.43 -10.36 -8.33
CA ILE A 51 -11.83 -11.70 -8.76
C ILE A 51 -12.76 -11.52 -9.93
N SER A 52 -12.36 -12.07 -11.07
CA SER A 52 -13.27 -12.25 -12.19
C SER A 52 -13.83 -13.65 -12.12
N PHE A 53 -15.14 -13.77 -12.28
CA PHE A 53 -15.81 -15.06 -12.21
C PHE A 53 -17.07 -15.06 -13.05
N LYS A 54 -17.53 -16.25 -13.41
CA LYS A 54 -18.80 -16.48 -14.07
C LYS A 54 -19.76 -17.19 -13.12
N MET A 55 -21.02 -16.80 -13.18
CA MET A 55 -22.12 -17.49 -12.49
C MET A 55 -23.27 -17.68 -13.46
N GLU A 56 -23.89 -18.86 -13.45
CA GLU A 56 -25.08 -19.13 -14.28
C GLU A 56 -26.38 -18.76 -13.57
N ARG A 57 -26.36 -18.80 -12.24
CA ARG A 57 -27.50 -18.43 -11.38
C ARG A 57 -26.98 -17.73 -10.14
N MET A 58 -27.71 -16.71 -9.70
CA MET A 58 -27.42 -16.07 -8.43
C MET A 58 -28.09 -16.86 -7.31
N GLU A 59 -27.28 -17.46 -6.44
CA GLU A 59 -27.78 -17.94 -5.15
C GLU A 59 -27.96 -16.75 -4.20
N ARG A 60 -28.88 -16.89 -3.24
CA ARG A 60 -29.31 -15.82 -2.32
C ARG A 60 -28.10 -15.12 -1.68
N ILE A 61 -28.11 -13.79 -1.68
CA ILE A 61 -27.10 -12.96 -0.99
C ILE A 61 -27.08 -13.38 0.49
N ALA A 62 -25.91 -13.80 0.98
CA ALA A 62 -25.77 -14.42 2.29
C ALA A 62 -25.54 -13.40 3.41
N ASP A 63 -24.80 -12.33 3.13
CA ASP A 63 -24.60 -11.23 4.08
C ASP A 63 -24.59 -9.88 3.37
N GLU A 64 -25.67 -9.11 3.58
CA GLU A 64 -25.81 -7.77 3.02
C GLU A 64 -24.95 -6.72 3.74
N ASN A 65 -24.44 -7.03 4.94
CA ASN A 65 -23.66 -6.09 5.78
C ASN A 65 -22.21 -5.92 5.34
N ILE A 66 -21.76 -6.74 4.38
CA ILE A 66 -20.42 -6.58 3.82
C ILE A 66 -20.34 -5.23 3.12
N SER A 67 -19.36 -4.44 3.55
CA SER A 67 -19.10 -3.10 3.04
C SER A 67 -17.72 -3.01 2.40
N ASN A 68 -17.47 -1.92 1.70
CA ASN A 68 -16.22 -1.58 1.03
C ASN A 68 -15.87 -2.47 -0.17
N PHE A 69 -16.75 -2.60 -1.15
CA PHE A 69 -16.46 -3.32 -2.39
C PHE A 69 -17.16 -2.71 -3.61
N ILE A 70 -16.63 -3.04 -4.80
CA ILE A 70 -17.26 -2.83 -6.10
C ILE A 70 -17.54 -4.19 -6.70
N LEU A 71 -18.77 -4.40 -7.13
CA LEU A 71 -19.15 -5.58 -7.90
C LEU A 71 -19.67 -5.11 -9.25
N MET A 72 -18.97 -5.50 -10.31
CA MET A 72 -19.31 -5.16 -11.69
C MET A 72 -19.85 -6.41 -12.38
N GLN A 73 -20.98 -6.29 -13.05
CA GLN A 73 -21.58 -7.32 -13.87
C GLN A 73 -21.58 -6.87 -15.34
N TYR A 74 -21.36 -7.80 -16.26
CA TYR A 74 -21.41 -7.51 -17.68
C TYR A 74 -21.74 -8.75 -18.52
N ASP A 75 -22.30 -8.49 -19.69
CA ASP A 75 -22.38 -9.47 -20.77
C ASP A 75 -21.07 -9.47 -21.59
N SER A 76 -20.60 -10.66 -21.91
CA SER A 76 -19.53 -10.89 -22.89
C SER A 76 -19.78 -10.26 -24.26
N SER A 77 -21.04 -10.12 -24.67
CA SER A 77 -21.42 -9.48 -25.94
C SER A 77 -21.21 -7.95 -25.92
N THR A 78 -21.40 -7.33 -24.75
CA THR A 78 -21.34 -5.87 -24.54
C THR A 78 -20.42 -5.53 -23.36
N PRO A 79 -19.12 -5.89 -23.42
CA PRO A 79 -18.22 -5.83 -22.27
C PRO A 79 -17.96 -4.40 -21.76
N ASN A 80 -18.31 -3.36 -22.53
CA ASN A 80 -18.10 -1.96 -22.17
C ASN A 80 -19.22 -1.39 -21.29
N ILE A 81 -20.39 -2.04 -21.24
CA ILE A 81 -21.49 -1.65 -20.35
C ILE A 81 -21.39 -2.50 -19.09
N LYS A 82 -21.16 -1.84 -17.95
CA LYS A 82 -21.03 -2.49 -16.64
C LYS A 82 -22.19 -2.09 -15.76
N TYR A 83 -22.88 -3.06 -15.19
CA TYR A 83 -23.81 -2.84 -14.09
C TYR A 83 -23.02 -2.92 -12.79
N VAL A 84 -22.99 -1.83 -12.02
CA VAL A 84 -22.03 -1.64 -10.93
C VAL A 84 -22.75 -1.43 -9.62
N GLN A 85 -22.53 -2.34 -8.68
CA GLN A 85 -22.94 -2.22 -7.30
C GLN A 85 -21.75 -1.72 -6.46
N ILE A 86 -21.95 -0.60 -5.77
CA ILE A 86 -20.98 -0.03 -4.84
C ILE A 86 -21.55 -0.16 -3.43
N LYS A 87 -20.81 -0.76 -2.50
CA LYS A 87 -21.20 -0.80 -1.08
C LYS A 87 -20.11 -0.21 -0.20
N GLY A 88 -20.50 0.68 0.71
CA GLY A 88 -19.63 1.28 1.73
C GLY A 88 -18.76 2.42 1.19
N ASN A 89 -17.85 2.92 2.03
CA ASN A 89 -16.99 4.04 1.69
C ASN A 89 -15.72 3.54 0.99
N ILE A 90 -15.81 3.40 -0.33
CA ILE A 90 -14.69 3.06 -1.19
C ILE A 90 -14.23 4.24 -2.03
N LYS A 91 -12.93 4.29 -2.31
CA LYS A 91 -12.43 5.19 -3.33
C LYS A 91 -12.85 4.68 -4.70
N LEU A 92 -13.42 5.57 -5.51
CA LEU A 92 -13.81 5.35 -6.90
C LEU A 92 -12.71 5.82 -7.86
N PRO A 93 -12.77 5.48 -9.16
CA PRO A 93 -11.95 6.18 -10.14
C PRO A 93 -12.21 7.69 -10.06
N PRO A 94 -11.24 8.55 -10.42
CA PRO A 94 -11.47 9.98 -10.52
C PRO A 94 -12.66 10.27 -11.45
N ILE A 95 -13.62 11.08 -11.00
CA ILE A 95 -14.85 11.42 -11.74
C ILE A 95 -14.96 12.94 -11.80
N SER A 96 -15.28 13.45 -12.98
CA SER A 96 -15.69 14.83 -13.18
C SER A 96 -17.22 14.89 -13.21
N TYR A 97 -17.82 15.33 -12.10
CA TYR A 97 -19.27 15.44 -11.99
C TYR A 97 -19.78 16.63 -12.80
N THR A 98 -20.82 16.41 -13.59
CA THR A 98 -21.51 17.47 -14.33
C THR A 98 -22.61 18.12 -13.49
N LYS A 99 -23.15 17.40 -12.51
CA LYS A 99 -24.21 17.84 -11.61
C LYS A 99 -23.69 18.05 -10.19
N LYS A 100 -24.28 19.00 -9.46
CA LYS A 100 -23.93 19.29 -8.05
C LYS A 100 -24.23 18.12 -7.11
N THR A 101 -25.22 17.30 -7.46
CA THR A 101 -25.55 16.06 -6.76
C THR A 101 -24.61 14.96 -7.26
N GLY A 102 -23.72 14.47 -6.39
CA GLY A 102 -22.82 13.35 -6.69
C GLY A 102 -23.57 12.02 -6.86
N LEU A 103 -22.90 10.91 -6.55
CA LEU A 103 -23.52 9.58 -6.51
C LEU A 103 -24.56 9.52 -5.40
N ASP A 104 -25.85 9.66 -5.74
CA ASP A 104 -26.95 9.32 -4.87
C ASP A 104 -27.26 7.83 -5.08
N GLU A 105 -26.87 6.99 -4.11
CA GLU A 105 -27.02 5.53 -4.19
C GLU A 105 -28.47 5.09 -4.43
N LYS A 106 -29.46 5.94 -4.13
CA LYS A 106 -30.88 5.63 -4.32
C LYS A 106 -31.40 5.85 -5.75
N LYS A 107 -30.58 6.42 -6.65
CA LYS A 107 -30.97 6.74 -8.02
C LYS A 107 -30.20 5.88 -9.03
N LYS A 108 -30.84 5.57 -10.16
CA LYS A 108 -30.17 4.97 -11.32
C LYS A 108 -29.31 6.04 -11.98
N VAL A 109 -28.00 5.91 -11.85
CA VAL A 109 -27.04 6.90 -12.34
C VAL A 109 -25.98 6.25 -13.22
N ALA A 110 -25.52 6.98 -14.23
CA ALA A 110 -24.48 6.53 -15.13
C ALA A 110 -23.23 7.41 -15.00
N ILE A 111 -22.06 6.75 -14.97
CA ILE A 111 -20.76 7.39 -15.18
C ILE A 111 -20.17 6.81 -16.45
N ILE A 112 -19.84 7.68 -17.40
CA ILE A 112 -19.41 7.25 -18.72
C ILE A 112 -18.01 7.72 -19.06
N GLY A 113 -17.33 6.96 -19.92
CA GLY A 113 -16.08 7.38 -20.51
C GLY A 113 -16.27 8.50 -21.53
N THR A 114 -15.22 9.30 -21.75
CA THR A 114 -15.26 10.43 -22.69
C THR A 114 -15.45 10.03 -24.16
N SER A 115 -15.34 8.74 -24.50
CA SER A 115 -15.51 8.22 -25.85
C SER A 115 -16.80 7.40 -26.01
N VAL A 116 -17.65 7.37 -24.98
CA VAL A 116 -18.96 6.72 -25.03
C VAL A 116 -19.99 7.71 -25.59
N ASP A 117 -20.84 7.23 -26.49
CA ASP A 117 -22.02 7.97 -26.94
C ASP A 117 -23.12 7.89 -25.87
N GLU A 118 -23.57 9.05 -25.38
CA GLU A 118 -24.64 9.16 -24.38
C GLU A 118 -25.95 8.52 -24.84
N HIS A 119 -26.21 8.45 -26.14
CA HIS A 119 -27.42 7.81 -26.69
C HIS A 119 -27.46 6.30 -26.48
N LEU A 120 -26.33 5.66 -26.17
CA LEU A 120 -26.25 4.23 -25.87
C LEU A 120 -26.58 3.90 -24.41
N ILE A 121 -26.72 4.92 -23.56
CA ILE A 121 -27.08 4.74 -22.16
C ILE A 121 -28.60 4.56 -22.05
N PRO A 122 -29.09 3.53 -21.31
CA PRO A 122 -30.52 3.34 -21.16
C PRO A 122 -31.18 4.57 -20.52
N ASN A 123 -32.32 4.99 -21.06
CA ASN A 123 -33.02 6.23 -20.68
C ASN A 123 -33.37 6.34 -19.19
N GLU A 124 -33.44 5.22 -18.48
CA GLU A 124 -33.69 5.14 -17.05
C GLU A 124 -32.49 5.53 -16.18
N TYR A 125 -31.29 5.64 -16.75
CA TYR A 125 -30.08 6.07 -16.05
C TYR A 125 -29.76 7.53 -16.36
N GLU A 126 -29.57 8.32 -15.30
CA GLU A 126 -29.14 9.70 -15.42
C GLU A 126 -27.61 9.79 -15.50
N VAL A 127 -27.06 10.37 -16.56
CA VAL A 127 -25.60 10.63 -16.62
C VAL A 127 -25.24 11.74 -15.62
N VAL A 128 -24.41 11.40 -14.64
CA VAL A 128 -24.00 12.31 -13.55
C VAL A 128 -22.55 12.80 -13.66
N GLY A 129 -21.76 12.19 -14.53
CA GLY A 129 -20.38 12.60 -14.77
C GLY A 129 -19.60 11.67 -15.68
N TYR A 130 -18.34 12.05 -15.89
CA TYR A 130 -17.40 11.31 -16.74
C TYR A 130 -16.19 10.85 -15.95
N PHE A 131 -15.58 9.72 -16.36
CA PHE A 131 -14.29 9.33 -15.78
C PHE A 131 -13.20 10.36 -16.09
N ASN A 132 -12.66 10.98 -15.03
CA ASN A 132 -11.53 11.91 -15.12
C ASN A 132 -10.19 11.16 -15.17
N THR A 133 -10.07 10.26 -16.15
CA THR A 133 -8.88 9.45 -16.37
C THR A 133 -8.46 9.58 -17.84
N PRO A 134 -7.96 10.75 -18.28
CA PRO A 134 -7.68 11.04 -19.69
C PRO A 134 -6.54 10.20 -20.27
N ARG A 135 -5.86 9.37 -19.48
CA ARG A 135 -4.85 8.42 -19.95
C ARG A 135 -5.33 6.96 -19.96
N SER A 136 -6.48 6.66 -19.35
CA SER A 136 -7.05 5.31 -19.36
C SER A 136 -7.66 5.02 -20.72
N TYR A 137 -7.17 4.00 -21.42
CA TYR A 137 -7.81 3.55 -22.66
C TYR A 137 -9.13 2.82 -22.39
N LYS A 138 -9.24 2.14 -21.25
CA LYS A 138 -10.38 1.29 -20.92
C LYS A 138 -11.55 2.08 -20.34
N LEU A 139 -11.31 2.86 -19.28
CA LEU A 139 -12.37 3.68 -18.66
C LEU A 139 -12.90 4.75 -19.62
N LYS A 140 -12.13 5.19 -20.63
CA LYS A 140 -12.64 6.12 -21.66
C LYS A 140 -13.73 5.53 -22.54
N ALA A 141 -13.79 4.22 -22.69
CA ALA A 141 -14.75 3.52 -23.55
C ALA A 141 -15.78 2.71 -22.73
N GLU A 142 -15.73 2.75 -21.40
CA GLU A 142 -16.63 2.02 -20.52
C GLU A 142 -17.75 2.93 -19.98
N SER A 143 -18.89 2.31 -19.70
CA SER A 143 -20.04 2.92 -19.04
C SER A 143 -20.36 2.14 -17.78
N TRP A 144 -20.44 2.83 -16.64
CA TRP A 144 -20.87 2.25 -15.38
C TRP A 144 -22.29 2.69 -15.08
N LEU A 145 -23.21 1.73 -15.11
CA LEU A 145 -24.61 1.88 -14.73
C LEU A 145 -24.74 1.48 -13.26
N ILE A 146 -24.96 2.46 -12.40
CA ILE A 146 -24.97 2.30 -10.95
C ILE A 146 -26.42 2.42 -10.46
N SER A 147 -26.86 1.43 -9.69
CA SER A 147 -28.19 1.40 -9.07
C SER A 147 -28.13 0.73 -7.70
N ALA A 148 -29.11 1.03 -6.85
CA ALA A 148 -29.34 0.31 -5.59
C ALA A 148 -29.96 -1.08 -5.81
N GLU A 149 -30.42 -1.38 -7.02
CA GLU A 149 -31.03 -2.67 -7.35
C GLU A 149 -30.00 -3.79 -7.24
N ASN A 150 -30.45 -4.97 -6.81
CA ASN A 150 -29.60 -6.15 -6.78
C ASN A 150 -29.23 -6.58 -8.20
N ILE A 151 -28.14 -7.34 -8.29
CA ILE A 151 -27.68 -7.97 -9.53
C ILE A 151 -28.81 -8.77 -10.19
N ASP A 152 -28.95 -8.59 -11.50
CA ASP A 152 -29.90 -9.34 -12.34
C ASP A 152 -29.13 -10.13 -13.38
N MET A 153 -29.28 -11.46 -13.39
CA MET A 153 -28.62 -12.34 -14.35
C MET A 153 -28.97 -12.05 -15.82
N ASN A 154 -30.06 -11.33 -16.10
CA ASN A 154 -30.39 -10.84 -17.45
C ASN A 154 -29.37 -9.82 -17.97
N ASN A 155 -28.67 -9.12 -17.08
CA ASN A 155 -27.65 -8.12 -17.40
C ASN A 155 -26.27 -8.73 -17.71
N GLY A 156 -26.16 -10.05 -17.67
CA GLY A 156 -24.95 -10.81 -17.99
C GLY A 156 -24.54 -11.80 -16.91
N ASN A 157 -23.63 -12.70 -17.23
CA ASN A 157 -23.17 -13.77 -16.34
C ASN A 157 -21.71 -13.62 -15.90
N ASN A 158 -21.02 -12.56 -16.34
CA ASN A 158 -19.64 -12.29 -15.97
C ASN A 158 -19.56 -11.21 -14.90
N PHE A 159 -18.72 -11.45 -13.90
CA PHE A 159 -18.60 -10.61 -12.73
C PHE A 159 -17.15 -10.23 -12.47
N ILE A 160 -16.96 -9.04 -11.90
CA ILE A 160 -15.68 -8.58 -11.35
C ILE A 160 -15.93 -8.04 -9.95
N PHE A 161 -15.39 -8.71 -8.95
CA PHE A 161 -15.42 -8.25 -7.57
C PHE A 161 -14.08 -7.61 -7.20
N SER A 162 -14.14 -6.37 -6.71
CA SER A 162 -12.96 -5.60 -6.30
C SER A 162 -13.15 -5.06 -4.89
N SER A 163 -12.12 -5.21 -4.05
CA SER A 163 -12.10 -4.71 -2.68
C SER A 163 -10.70 -4.15 -2.36
N PRO A 164 -10.59 -3.03 -1.63
CA PRO A 164 -9.30 -2.52 -1.18
C PRO A 164 -8.61 -3.45 -0.16
N SER A 165 -9.33 -4.42 0.41
CA SER A 165 -8.79 -5.43 1.33
C SER A 165 -7.97 -6.50 0.60
N SER A 166 -6.93 -7.04 1.26
CA SER A 166 -6.06 -8.07 0.70
C SER A 166 -6.73 -9.43 0.44
N ASN A 167 -7.93 -9.69 0.96
CA ASN A 167 -8.66 -10.95 0.76
C ASN A 167 -10.02 -10.77 0.07
N ALA A 168 -10.01 -10.35 -1.20
CA ALA A 168 -11.23 -10.19 -1.99
C ALA A 168 -12.02 -11.50 -2.13
N LYS A 169 -11.34 -12.66 -2.09
CA LYS A 169 -11.93 -13.99 -2.28
C LYS A 169 -12.78 -14.43 -1.12
N GLU A 170 -12.19 -14.37 0.06
CA GLU A 170 -12.91 -14.65 1.29
C GLU A 170 -14.12 -13.72 1.44
N LYS A 171 -13.93 -12.42 1.15
CA LYS A 171 -15.01 -11.43 1.20
C LYS A 171 -16.14 -11.70 0.19
N LEU A 172 -15.79 -12.10 -1.04
CA LEU A 172 -16.75 -12.50 -2.06
C LEU A 172 -17.55 -13.73 -1.61
N TYR A 173 -16.90 -14.73 -1.04
CA TYR A 173 -17.56 -15.94 -0.55
C TYR A 173 -18.48 -15.66 0.62
N PHE A 174 -18.12 -14.75 1.53
CA PHE A 174 -19.05 -14.29 2.56
C PHE A 174 -20.25 -13.55 1.96
N TYR A 175 -20.06 -12.75 0.92
CA TYR A 175 -21.14 -12.00 0.27
C TYR A 175 -22.14 -12.90 -0.44
N LEU A 176 -21.62 -13.82 -1.25
CA LEU A 176 -22.45 -14.72 -2.06
C LEU A 176 -22.96 -15.94 -1.29
N GLY A 177 -22.32 -16.32 -0.18
CA GLY A 177 -22.65 -17.55 0.56
C GLY A 177 -22.24 -18.85 -0.15
N VAL A 178 -21.57 -18.75 -1.30
CA VAL A 178 -21.25 -19.88 -2.17
C VAL A 178 -19.76 -19.92 -2.48
N LYS A 179 -19.20 -21.13 -2.51
CA LYS A 179 -17.78 -21.38 -2.85
C LYS A 179 -17.57 -21.78 -4.32
N ASN A 180 -18.62 -22.23 -5.00
CA ASN A 180 -18.58 -22.70 -6.38
C ASN A 180 -18.84 -21.54 -7.34
N ILE A 181 -17.79 -20.78 -7.64
CA ILE A 181 -17.77 -19.83 -8.75
C ILE A 181 -16.74 -20.31 -9.79
N GLU A 182 -17.04 -20.12 -11.08
CA GLU A 182 -16.05 -20.38 -12.13
C GLU A 182 -15.10 -19.19 -12.22
N GLU A 183 -13.93 -19.29 -11.58
CA GLU A 183 -12.94 -18.23 -11.59
C GLU A 183 -12.32 -18.06 -12.98
N ILE A 184 -12.40 -16.83 -13.49
CA ILE A 184 -11.75 -16.41 -14.72
C ILE A 184 -10.39 -15.84 -14.35
N SER A 185 -9.31 -16.42 -14.88
CA SER A 185 -7.96 -15.99 -14.54
C SER A 185 -7.72 -14.53 -14.89
N LEU A 186 -7.49 -13.72 -13.85
CA LEU A 186 -7.10 -12.32 -13.97
C LEU A 186 -5.66 -12.11 -14.42
N GLN A 187 -4.84 -13.17 -14.47
CA GLN A 187 -3.41 -13.10 -14.77
C GLN A 187 -3.09 -12.53 -16.17
N LYS A 188 -4.12 -12.27 -16.98
CA LYS A 188 -4.02 -11.70 -18.34
C LYS A 188 -4.74 -10.36 -18.52
N TYR A 189 -5.24 -9.71 -17.46
CA TYR A 189 -6.01 -8.48 -17.64
C TYR A 189 -5.12 -7.30 -18.05
N GLY A 190 -5.29 -6.90 -19.32
CA GLY A 190 -4.75 -5.69 -19.93
C GLY A 190 -3.31 -5.41 -19.53
N THR A 191 -3.09 -4.25 -18.92
CA THR A 191 -1.76 -3.74 -18.56
C THR A 191 -0.97 -4.65 -17.62
N TYR A 192 -1.60 -5.46 -16.76
CA TYR A 192 -0.88 -6.38 -15.87
C TYR A 192 -0.20 -7.54 -16.62
N SER A 193 -0.69 -7.88 -17.81
CA SER A 193 -0.11 -8.93 -18.65
C SER A 193 1.23 -8.51 -19.28
N LEU A 194 1.43 -7.19 -19.47
CA LEU A 194 2.56 -6.63 -20.20
C LEU A 194 3.90 -6.93 -19.51
N ARG A 195 4.87 -7.41 -20.28
CA ARG A 195 6.21 -7.72 -19.79
C ARG A 195 6.93 -6.47 -19.25
N SER A 196 6.72 -5.30 -19.86
CA SER A 196 7.25 -4.02 -19.38
C SER A 196 6.80 -3.70 -17.97
N ASN A 197 5.51 -3.88 -17.66
CA ASN A 197 4.98 -3.66 -16.31
C ASN A 197 5.53 -4.66 -15.29
N LYS A 198 5.68 -5.92 -15.69
CA LYS A 198 6.34 -6.94 -14.84
C LYS A 198 7.79 -6.54 -14.53
N LEU A 199 8.54 -6.10 -15.54
CA LEU A 199 9.92 -5.63 -15.38
C LEU A 199 10.01 -4.43 -14.45
N ILE A 200 9.17 -3.40 -14.64
CA ILE A 200 9.16 -2.20 -13.78
C ILE A 200 8.90 -2.60 -12.32
N LYS A 201 7.89 -3.43 -12.05
CA LYS A 201 7.59 -3.89 -10.68
C LYS A 201 8.76 -4.66 -10.06
N THR A 202 9.40 -5.54 -10.83
CA THR A 202 10.59 -6.26 -10.37
C THR A 202 11.75 -5.30 -10.07
N THR A 203 12.02 -4.32 -10.93
CA THR A 203 13.05 -3.31 -10.71
C THR A 203 12.80 -2.50 -9.44
N ILE A 204 11.56 -2.04 -9.23
CA ILE A 204 11.17 -1.32 -8.02
C ILE A 204 11.40 -2.18 -6.77
N TYR A 205 11.05 -3.47 -6.83
CA TYR A 205 11.27 -4.40 -5.73
C TYR A 205 12.77 -4.60 -5.43
N LEU A 206 13.61 -4.73 -6.47
CA LEU A 206 15.06 -4.83 -6.31
C LEU A 206 15.66 -3.56 -5.68
N VAL A 207 15.16 -2.38 -6.05
CA VAL A 207 15.57 -1.09 -5.45
C VAL A 207 15.22 -1.04 -3.95
N ILE A 208 14.03 -1.50 -3.57
CA ILE A 208 13.64 -1.60 -2.14
C ILE A 208 14.61 -2.51 -1.39
N ILE A 209 14.90 -3.71 -1.92
CA ILE A 209 15.86 -4.64 -1.30
C ILE A 209 17.24 -3.99 -1.16
N PHE A 210 17.71 -3.31 -2.20
CA PHE A 210 18.99 -2.61 -2.18
C PHE A 210 19.06 -1.57 -1.06
N PHE A 211 18.03 -0.73 -0.90
CA PHE A 211 17.99 0.26 0.18
C PHE A 211 17.94 -0.38 1.58
N VAL A 212 17.25 -1.50 1.73
CA VAL A 212 17.21 -2.25 3.00
C VAL A 212 18.58 -2.83 3.35
N ILE A 213 19.29 -3.43 2.38
CA ILE A 213 20.65 -3.96 2.58
C ILE A 213 21.61 -2.81 2.93
N LEU A 214 21.58 -1.72 2.16
CA LEU A 214 22.42 -0.55 2.38
C LEU A 214 22.19 0.05 3.77
N SER A 215 20.93 0.20 4.19
CA SER A 215 20.57 0.67 5.53
C SER A 215 21.14 -0.24 6.61
N THR A 216 21.01 -1.56 6.44
CA THR A 216 21.52 -2.55 7.39
C THR A 216 23.04 -2.47 7.53
N LEU A 217 23.76 -2.35 6.42
CA LEU A 217 25.22 -2.18 6.41
C LEU A 217 25.65 -0.89 7.12
N LEU A 218 24.97 0.22 6.85
CA LEU A 218 25.25 1.50 7.51
C LEU A 218 25.00 1.43 9.01
N ILE A 219 23.92 0.78 9.46
CA ILE A 219 23.64 0.56 10.88
C ILE A 219 24.75 -0.25 11.54
N TYR A 220 25.24 -1.30 10.86
CA TYR A 220 26.34 -2.12 11.37
C TYR A 220 27.66 -1.32 11.50
N ILE A 221 28.00 -0.53 10.47
CA ILE A 221 29.16 0.37 10.50
C ILE A 221 29.02 1.38 11.64
N TRP A 222 27.84 1.98 11.78
CA TRP A 222 27.55 2.98 12.81
C TRP A 222 27.59 2.42 14.23
N ALA A 223 27.19 1.16 14.44
CA ALA A 223 27.36 0.50 15.73
C ALA A 223 28.84 0.25 16.02
N ASN A 224 29.59 -0.27 15.04
CA ASN A 224 31.00 -0.64 15.21
C ASN A 224 31.96 0.55 15.35
N SER A 225 31.60 1.74 14.84
CA SER A 225 32.41 2.95 15.01
C SER A 225 32.67 3.28 16.49
N ASP A 226 31.76 2.87 17.38
CA ASP A 226 31.82 3.16 18.80
C ASP A 226 32.62 2.15 19.62
N ARG A 227 33.21 1.13 18.97
CA ARG A 227 33.97 0.07 19.65
C ARG A 227 34.93 0.62 20.72
N LYS A 228 35.75 1.61 20.35
CA LYS A 228 36.75 2.20 21.27
C LYS A 228 36.08 2.88 22.46
N LEU A 229 35.00 3.64 22.23
CA LEU A 229 34.26 4.33 23.28
C LEU A 229 33.57 3.34 24.23
N ILE A 230 32.98 2.28 23.70
CA ILE A 230 32.36 1.20 24.49
C ILE A 230 33.41 0.52 25.37
N THR A 231 34.54 0.13 24.78
CA THR A 231 35.63 -0.52 25.51
C THR A 231 36.20 0.37 26.61
N VAL A 232 36.49 1.65 26.32
CA VAL A 232 36.99 2.60 27.33
C VAL A 232 35.97 2.79 28.44
N SER A 233 34.69 3.00 28.11
CA SER A 233 33.63 3.20 29.11
C SER A 233 33.51 2.01 30.07
N TYR A 234 33.61 0.79 29.53
CA TYR A 234 33.56 -0.44 30.32
C TYR A 234 34.78 -0.59 31.24
N ILE A 235 36.00 -0.35 30.72
CA ILE A 235 37.24 -0.37 31.51
C ILE A 235 37.22 0.71 32.60
N SER A 236 36.64 1.88 32.34
CA SER A 236 36.43 2.94 33.34
C SER A 236 35.35 2.62 34.39
N GLY A 237 34.88 1.37 34.47
CA GLY A 237 33.99 0.87 35.52
C GLY A 237 32.49 0.96 35.22
N HIS A 238 32.08 1.41 34.02
CA HIS A 238 30.65 1.42 33.68
C HIS A 238 30.13 -0.02 33.49
N SER A 239 28.92 -0.31 33.96
CA SER A 239 28.24 -1.57 33.64
C SER A 239 27.80 -1.57 32.17
N TYR A 240 27.77 -2.75 31.55
CA TYR A 240 27.28 -2.90 30.18
C TYR A 240 25.87 -2.33 30.02
N LEU A 241 24.99 -2.50 31.02
CA LEU A 241 23.65 -1.90 31.05
C LEU A 241 23.67 -0.36 31.00
N ARG A 242 24.61 0.28 31.70
CA ARG A 242 24.75 1.74 31.69
C ARG A 242 25.24 2.25 30.34
N ILE A 243 26.12 1.49 29.68
CA ILE A 243 26.59 1.79 28.32
C ILE A 243 25.44 1.64 27.31
N VAL A 244 24.66 0.56 27.39
CA VAL A 244 23.46 0.36 26.56
C VAL A 244 22.49 1.53 26.72
N LYS A 245 22.15 1.91 27.96
CA LYS A 245 21.25 3.06 28.22
C LYS A 245 21.79 4.37 27.62
N THR A 246 23.09 4.58 27.68
CA THR A 246 23.74 5.78 27.13
C THR A 246 23.64 5.80 25.60
N ILE A 247 23.94 4.68 24.94
CA ILE A 247 23.79 4.54 23.49
C ILE A 247 22.32 4.71 23.07
N PHE A 248 21.39 4.10 23.80
CA PHE A 248 19.95 4.28 23.57
C PHE A 248 19.56 5.76 23.57
N LYS A 249 20.00 6.50 24.59
CA LYS A 249 19.66 7.92 24.73
C LYS A 249 20.24 8.79 23.62
N TYR A 250 21.48 8.54 23.20
CA TYR A 250 22.19 9.45 22.28
C TYR A 250 22.18 9.01 20.81
N LYS A 251 21.90 7.74 20.52
CA LYS A 251 21.83 7.22 19.14
C LYS A 251 20.43 6.78 18.75
N LEU A 252 19.79 5.97 19.58
CA LEU A 252 18.48 5.41 19.23
C LEU A 252 17.37 6.46 19.32
N SER A 253 17.38 7.32 20.35
CA SER A 253 16.32 8.34 20.52
C SER A 253 16.24 9.31 19.32
N PRO A 254 17.34 9.93 18.83
CA PRO A 254 17.26 10.77 17.63
C PRO A 254 16.75 10.03 16.39
N PHE A 255 17.17 8.77 16.22
CA PHE A 255 16.72 7.92 15.12
C PHE A 255 15.21 7.65 15.20
N ILE A 256 14.68 7.29 16.38
CA ILE A 256 13.25 7.08 16.60
C ILE A 256 12.49 8.37 16.29
N THR A 257 12.91 9.49 16.87
CA THR A 257 12.23 10.77 16.71
C THR A 257 12.15 11.20 15.25
N MET A 258 13.27 11.17 14.52
CA MET A 258 13.29 11.53 13.10
C MET A 258 12.43 10.60 12.25
N SER A 259 12.46 9.29 12.53
CA SER A 259 11.68 8.33 11.78
C SER A 259 10.18 8.44 12.05
N THR A 260 9.80 8.71 13.30
CA THR A 260 8.39 9.00 13.66
C THR A 260 7.90 10.25 12.92
N ILE A 261 8.72 11.30 12.81
CA ILE A 261 8.38 12.50 12.03
C ILE A 261 8.12 12.12 10.56
N VAL A 262 9.00 11.35 9.93
CA VAL A 262 8.83 10.90 8.53
C VAL A 262 7.56 10.07 8.36
N LEU A 263 7.24 9.22 9.33
CA LEU A 263 6.03 8.40 9.30
C LEU A 263 4.76 9.26 9.39
N ILE A 264 4.73 10.25 10.30
CA ILE A 264 3.62 11.20 10.40
C ILE A 264 3.45 11.95 9.08
N PHE A 265 4.54 12.45 8.48
CA PHE A 265 4.48 13.10 7.17
C PHE A 265 3.96 12.17 6.08
N SER A 266 4.30 10.89 6.11
CA SER A 266 3.83 9.89 5.15
C SER A 266 2.31 9.67 5.27
N VAL A 267 1.80 9.57 6.51
CA VAL A 267 0.36 9.43 6.78
C VAL A 267 -0.40 10.68 6.34
N LEU A 268 0.06 11.87 6.73
CA LEU A 268 -0.55 13.14 6.31
C LEU A 268 -0.53 13.29 4.78
N SER A 269 0.58 12.93 4.13
CA SER A 269 0.69 12.97 2.67
C SER A 269 -0.31 12.03 2.00
N ASN A 270 -0.49 10.81 2.53
CA ASN A 270 -1.51 9.88 2.03
C ASN A 270 -2.93 10.45 2.16
N THR A 271 -3.24 11.06 3.30
CA THR A 271 -4.58 11.57 3.58
C THR A 271 -4.94 12.77 2.70
N TYR A 272 -4.01 13.71 2.50
CA TYR A 272 -4.32 15.01 1.89
C TYR A 272 -3.87 15.18 0.44
N TYR A 273 -2.81 14.49 0.00
CA TYR A 273 -2.16 14.80 -1.29
C TYR A 273 -2.00 13.59 -2.22
N LEU A 274 -1.61 12.45 -1.67
CA LEU A 274 -1.13 11.29 -2.43
C LEU A 274 -1.96 10.03 -2.18
N GLY A 275 -3.22 10.20 -1.80
CA GLY A 275 -4.11 9.08 -1.48
C GLY A 275 -4.27 8.14 -2.67
N LEU A 276 -3.98 6.86 -2.45
CA LEU A 276 -4.20 5.80 -3.43
C LEU A 276 -5.52 5.07 -3.13
N TRP A 277 -5.83 4.02 -3.91
CA TRP A 277 -7.03 3.21 -3.69
C TRP A 277 -6.96 2.37 -2.41
N ASP A 278 -5.78 1.86 -2.08
CA ASP A 278 -5.51 1.12 -0.85
C ASP A 278 -4.37 1.77 -0.04
N ASN A 279 -4.25 1.36 1.23
CA ASN A 279 -3.20 1.82 2.13
C ASN A 279 -2.05 0.81 2.25
N VAL A 280 -1.87 -0.05 1.24
CA VAL A 280 -0.92 -1.18 1.32
C VAL A 280 0.52 -0.68 1.43
N TRP A 281 0.86 0.43 0.77
CA TRP A 281 2.20 1.02 0.86
C TRP A 281 2.51 1.56 2.26
N LEU A 282 1.51 2.11 2.96
CA LEU A 282 1.66 2.54 4.35
C LEU A 282 1.92 1.33 5.25
N TYR A 283 1.16 0.24 5.06
CA TYR A 283 1.39 -1.01 5.79
C TYR A 283 2.80 -1.56 5.59
N TYR A 284 3.30 -1.61 4.35
CA TYR A 284 4.69 -2.00 4.09
C TYR A 284 5.70 -1.04 4.71
N THR A 285 5.41 0.27 4.71
CA THR A 285 6.24 1.28 5.38
C THR A 285 6.34 1.02 6.89
N PHE A 286 5.22 0.71 7.55
CA PHE A 286 5.21 0.34 8.97
C PHE A 286 6.04 -0.92 9.25
N ILE A 287 5.92 -1.96 8.42
CA ILE A 287 6.71 -3.20 8.57
C ILE A 287 8.19 -2.91 8.41
N LEU A 288 8.58 -2.17 7.36
CA LEU A 288 9.98 -1.81 7.12
C LEU A 288 10.56 -1.00 8.28
N TYR A 289 9.77 -0.07 8.82
CA TYR A 289 10.16 0.70 9.99
C TYR A 289 10.39 -0.18 11.21
N ALA A 290 9.45 -1.09 11.52
CA ALA A 290 9.58 -2.03 12.62
C ALA A 290 10.80 -2.95 12.47
N TYR A 291 11.02 -3.47 11.27
CA TYR A 291 12.17 -4.31 10.93
C TYR A 291 13.49 -3.57 11.18
N LEU A 292 13.64 -2.37 10.66
CA LEU A 292 14.89 -1.65 10.79
C LEU A 292 15.12 -1.12 12.21
N PHE A 293 14.06 -0.71 12.91
CA PHE A 293 14.15 -0.39 14.33
C PHE A 293 14.73 -1.56 15.14
N LEU A 294 14.23 -2.77 14.87
CA LEU A 294 14.72 -4.00 15.49
C LEU A 294 16.18 -4.29 15.12
N ILE A 295 16.60 -4.02 13.87
CA ILE A 295 18.01 -4.12 13.48
C ILE A 295 18.88 -3.13 14.26
N VAL A 296 18.50 -1.86 14.34
CA VAL A 296 19.28 -0.84 15.08
C VAL A 296 19.42 -1.28 16.54
N LEU A 297 18.33 -1.74 17.15
CA LEU A 297 18.28 -2.23 18.51
C LEU A 297 19.25 -3.40 18.73
N ILE A 298 19.08 -4.50 17.97
CA ILE A 298 19.87 -5.72 18.13
C ILE A 298 21.34 -5.44 17.87
N THR A 299 21.66 -4.71 16.80
CA THR A 299 23.05 -4.45 16.40
C THR A 299 23.79 -3.64 17.47
N HIS A 300 23.16 -2.60 18.04
CA HIS A 300 23.80 -1.82 19.09
C HIS A 300 23.94 -2.59 20.39
N VAL A 301 22.93 -3.36 20.81
CA VAL A 301 23.01 -4.21 22.01
C VAL A 301 24.11 -5.26 21.85
N PHE A 302 24.14 -5.96 20.71
CA PHE A 302 25.14 -6.96 20.41
C PHE A 302 26.56 -6.37 20.42
N THR A 303 26.76 -5.21 19.81
CA THR A 303 28.04 -4.51 19.79
C THR A 303 28.52 -4.13 21.20
N VAL A 304 27.62 -3.67 22.07
CA VAL A 304 27.97 -3.38 23.48
C VAL A 304 28.38 -4.64 24.21
N ILE A 305 27.60 -5.72 24.10
CA ILE A 305 27.90 -7.01 24.75
C ILE A 305 29.26 -7.54 24.27
N LYS A 306 29.45 -7.61 22.95
CA LYS A 306 30.69 -8.10 22.33
C LYS A 306 31.91 -7.34 22.83
N TYR A 307 31.88 -6.00 22.80
CA TYR A 307 33.04 -5.18 23.16
C TYR A 307 33.20 -4.90 24.66
N SER A 308 32.20 -5.24 25.47
CA SER A 308 32.32 -5.25 26.94
C SER A 308 32.85 -6.61 27.44
N LEU A 309 32.46 -7.74 26.84
CA LEU A 309 32.83 -9.08 27.31
C LEU A 309 34.14 -9.62 26.69
N GLN A 310 34.45 -9.35 25.42
CA GLN A 310 35.61 -9.94 24.73
C GLN A 310 36.99 -9.40 25.15
N ARG A 311 37.09 -8.37 25.99
CA ARG A 311 38.39 -7.78 26.40
C ARG A 311 38.64 -7.72 27.91
N GLY A 312 37.94 -8.53 28.68
CA GLY A 312 38.36 -8.84 30.04
C GLY A 312 37.20 -8.91 31.00
N GLY A 313 36.85 -10.13 31.40
CA GLY A 313 36.28 -10.41 32.72
C GLY A 313 37.21 -10.03 33.89
N ARG A 314 38.25 -9.22 33.66
CA ARG A 314 39.05 -8.54 34.68
C ARG A 314 38.60 -7.08 34.72
N ARG A 315 37.52 -6.84 35.46
CA ARG A 315 37.19 -5.51 35.97
C ARG A 315 38.22 -5.19 37.07
N PHE A 316 39.45 -4.89 36.66
CA PHE A 316 40.62 -4.95 37.53
C PHE A 316 40.85 -6.35 38.13
#